data_AF-A0A8J7XF07-F1
#
_entry.id   AF-A0A8J7XF07-F1
#
_cell.length_a   1.000
_cell.length_b   1.000
_cell.length_c   1.000
_cell.angle_alpha   90.00
_cell.angle_beta   90.00
_cell.angle_gamma   90.00
#
_symmetry.space_group_name_H-M   'P 1'
#
loop_
_entity.id
_entity.type
_entity.pdbx_description
1 polymer ?
#
loop_
_entity_poly.entity_id
_entity_poly.type
_entity_poly.pdbx_seq_one_letter_code
_entity_poly.pdbx_strand_id
1 'polypeptide(L)'
;MLMKSLLLFSINVSSRGFQYLYRVVMSNFLTLKEFGILSASLPYLSFVLLFTSMTITPTVSKFTSQNRIKEKEKIFSVFFLVFLGIFVGGILYFSTGFFSIVFGAEFTGSENLLKILAASVPFAVVLSICTGIFLGYEKAHLMALSLVLYECTMLVSSCVLVQYTGL
;
A
#
# COMPACT_ATOMS: atom_id res chain seq x y z
N MET A 1 8.32 24.42 8.93
CA MET A 1 7.85 23.12 9.44
C MET A 1 6.35 22.92 9.15
N LEU A 2 5.51 23.86 9.56
CA LEU A 2 4.04 23.84 9.39
C LEU A 2 3.55 23.56 7.95
N MET A 3 4.16 24.21 6.95
CA MET A 3 3.76 24.06 5.54
C MET A 3 4.02 22.64 4.98
N LYS A 4 5.10 21.96 5.39
CA LYS A 4 5.39 20.56 4.99
C LYS A 4 4.41 19.59 5.63
N SER A 5 4.08 19.81 6.91
CA SER A 5 3.08 19.03 7.64
C SER A 5 1.67 19.22 7.07
N LEU A 6 1.31 20.45 6.68
CA LEU A 6 0.03 20.75 6.00
C LEU A 6 -0.08 20.08 4.64
N LEU A 7 1.02 20.06 3.87
CA LEU A 7 1.08 19.37 2.59
C LEU A 7 0.85 17.86 2.78
N LEU A 8 1.52 17.26 3.76
CA LEU A 8 1.33 15.84 4.10
C LEU A 8 -0.05 15.51 4.62
N PHE A 9 -0.60 16.38 5.46
CA PHE A 9 -1.97 16.26 5.93
C PHE A 9 -2.94 16.27 4.75
N SER A 10 -2.80 17.24 3.83
CA SER A 10 -3.66 17.36 2.66
C SER A 10 -3.62 16.12 1.78
N ILE A 11 -2.43 15.55 1.55
CA ILE A 11 -2.28 14.32 0.76
C ILE A 11 -2.93 13.13 1.46
N ASN A 12 -2.74 12.98 2.77
CA ASN A 12 -3.38 11.88 3.50
C ASN A 12 -4.90 12.03 3.51
N VAL A 13 -5.43 13.25 3.60
CA VAL A 13 -6.88 13.50 3.50
C VAL A 13 -7.39 13.16 2.10
N SER A 14 -6.70 13.63 1.04
CA SER A 14 -7.04 13.30 -0.35
C SER A 14 -7.00 11.79 -0.61
N SER A 15 -5.98 11.11 -0.08
CA SER A 15 -5.85 9.64 -0.13
C SER A 15 -7.07 8.92 0.40
N ARG A 16 -7.58 9.37 1.54
CA ARG A 16 -8.79 8.82 2.15
C ARG A 16 -10.02 9.11 1.29
N GLY A 17 -10.10 10.30 0.70
CA GLY A 17 -11.13 10.64 -0.28
C GLY A 17 -11.12 9.70 -1.50
N PHE A 18 -9.94 9.46 -2.07
CA PHE A 18 -9.79 8.54 -3.21
C PHE A 18 -10.11 7.08 -2.86
N GLN A 19 -9.72 6.60 -1.67
CA GLN A 19 -10.13 5.27 -1.19
C GLN A 19 -11.64 5.15 -1.03
N TYR A 20 -12.33 6.22 -0.63
CA TYR A 20 -13.79 6.22 -0.55
C TYR A 20 -14.42 6.18 -1.94
N LEU A 21 -13.93 7.01 -2.87
CA LEU A 21 -14.37 6.98 -4.27
C LEU A 21 -14.18 5.60 -4.91
N TYR A 22 -13.04 4.95 -4.66
CA TYR A 22 -12.80 3.57 -5.09
C TYR A 22 -13.89 2.61 -4.60
N ARG A 23 -14.27 2.68 -3.31
CA ARG A 23 -15.34 1.84 -2.76
C ARG A 23 -16.69 2.14 -3.38
N VAL A 24 -17.03 3.41 -3.61
CA VAL A 24 -18.28 3.80 -4.25
C VAL A 24 -18.34 3.25 -5.67
N VAL A 25 -17.28 3.41 -6.45
CA VAL A 25 -17.21 2.85 -7.81
C VAL A 25 -17.38 1.33 -7.75
N MET A 26 -16.59 0.65 -6.92
CA MET A 26 -16.67 -0.82 -6.82
C MET A 26 -18.02 -1.34 -6.33
N SER A 27 -18.68 -0.63 -5.41
CA SER A 27 -20.03 -0.98 -4.94
C SER A 27 -21.09 -0.95 -6.04
N ASN A 28 -20.86 -0.23 -7.14
CA ASN A 28 -21.81 -0.17 -8.26
C ASN A 28 -21.59 -1.32 -9.27
N PHE A 29 -20.40 -1.92 -9.33
CA PHE A 29 -20.05 -2.94 -10.33
C PHE A 29 -20.01 -4.36 -9.77
N LEU A 30 -19.68 -4.52 -8.49
CA LEU A 30 -19.62 -5.83 -7.85
C LEU A 30 -20.99 -6.23 -7.31
N THR A 31 -21.32 -7.51 -7.40
CA THR A 31 -22.49 -8.05 -6.71
C THR A 31 -22.32 -7.86 -5.20
N LEU A 32 -23.42 -7.73 -4.46
CA LEU A 32 -23.41 -7.55 -2.99
C LEU A 32 -22.47 -8.53 -2.27
N LYS A 33 -22.42 -9.78 -2.74
CA LYS A 33 -21.52 -10.83 -2.24
C LYS A 33 -20.05 -10.54 -2.52
N GLU A 34 -19.70 -10.13 -3.73
CA GLU A 34 -18.32 -9.86 -4.14
C GLU A 34 -17.79 -8.58 -3.49
N PHE A 35 -18.63 -7.56 -3.36
CA PHE A 35 -18.30 -6.35 -2.61
C PHE A 35 -18.11 -6.62 -1.12
N GLY A 36 -18.91 -7.54 -0.55
CA GLY A 36 -18.73 -8.04 0.82
C GLY A 36 -17.37 -8.69 1.02
N ILE A 37 -16.97 -9.58 0.10
CA ILE A 37 -15.66 -10.25 0.11
C ILE A 37 -14.49 -9.24 -0.04
N LEU A 38 -14.63 -8.26 -0.94
CA LEU A 38 -13.64 -7.20 -1.11
C LEU A 38 -13.49 -6.37 0.17
N SER A 39 -14.61 -5.90 0.73
CA SER A 39 -14.63 -5.08 1.95
C SER A 39 -14.03 -5.81 3.15
N ALA A 40 -14.29 -7.12 3.25
CA ALA A 40 -13.67 -8.03 4.21
C ALA A 40 -12.15 -8.16 4.06
N SER A 41 -11.65 -8.07 2.82
CA SER A 41 -10.22 -8.24 2.50
C SER A 41 -9.42 -6.92 2.62
N LEU A 42 -10.05 -5.76 2.55
CA LEU A 42 -9.38 -4.46 2.66
C LEU A 42 -8.64 -4.21 4.00
N PRO A 43 -9.15 -4.64 5.17
CA PRO A 43 -8.40 -4.57 6.44
C PRO A 43 -7.06 -5.30 6.39
N TYR A 44 -6.99 -6.42 5.66
CA TYR A 44 -5.74 -7.17 5.47
C TYR A 44 -4.69 -6.34 4.72
N LEU A 45 -5.08 -5.69 3.62
CA LEU A 45 -4.20 -4.76 2.90
C LEU A 45 -3.81 -3.56 3.78
N SER A 46 -4.76 -3.02 4.54
CA SER A 46 -4.53 -1.89 5.43
C SER A 46 -3.51 -2.23 6.53
N PHE A 47 -3.55 -3.46 7.05
CA PHE A 47 -2.59 -3.95 8.03
C PHE A 47 -1.15 -3.95 7.48
N VAL A 48 -0.96 -4.47 6.27
CA VAL A 48 0.35 -4.46 5.58
C VAL A 48 0.84 -3.02 5.36
N LEU A 49 -0.03 -2.15 4.86
CA LEU A 49 0.31 -0.75 4.59
C LEU A 49 0.65 0.01 5.89
N LEU A 50 -0.05 -0.28 6.99
CA LEU A 50 0.27 0.30 8.31
C LEU A 50 1.63 -0.18 8.81
N PHE A 51 1.90 -1.48 8.72
CA PHE A 51 3.18 -2.03 9.17
C PHE A 51 4.37 -1.44 8.42
N THR A 52 4.25 -1.31 7.09
CA THR A 52 5.27 -0.70 6.23
C THR A 52 5.41 0.81 6.48
N SER A 53 4.30 1.52 6.67
CA SER A 53 4.31 2.95 6.96
C SER A 53 4.88 3.29 8.34
N MET A 54 4.63 2.44 9.35
CA MET A 54 5.12 2.66 10.72
C MET A 54 6.55 2.18 10.94
N THR A 55 6.99 1.14 10.22
CA THR A 55 8.32 0.55 10.43
C THR A 55 9.33 1.00 9.38
N ILE A 56 9.02 0.80 8.10
CA ILE A 56 9.99 0.95 7.01
C ILE A 56 10.22 2.43 6.74
N THR A 57 9.16 3.17 6.41
CA THR A 57 9.27 4.60 6.04
C THR A 57 10.08 5.45 7.03
N PRO A 58 9.83 5.44 8.36
CA PRO A 58 10.62 6.24 9.30
C PRO A 58 12.04 5.73 9.49
N THR A 59 12.27 4.41 9.46
CA THR A 59 13.61 3.81 9.58
C THR A 59 14.48 4.21 8.39
N VAL A 60 13.94 4.09 7.17
CA VAL A 60 14.61 4.51 5.93
C VAL A 60 14.87 6.02 5.93
N SER A 61 13.89 6.82 6.37
CA SER A 61 14.06 8.27 6.48
C SER A 61 15.18 8.65 7.43
N LYS A 62 15.23 8.05 8.62
CA LYS A 62 16.28 8.30 9.61
C LYS A 62 17.65 7.88 9.07
N PHE A 63 17.76 6.68 8.51
CA PHE A 63 18.99 6.16 7.90
C PHE A 63 19.50 7.07 6.78
N THR A 64 18.59 7.51 5.89
CA THR A 64 18.92 8.40 4.76
C THR A 64 19.37 9.77 5.25
N SER A 65 18.72 10.33 6.28
CA SER A 65 19.09 11.63 6.84
C SER A 65 20.49 11.63 7.47
N GLN A 66 20.86 10.52 8.15
CA GLN A 66 22.16 10.37 8.82
C GLN A 66 23.30 10.12 7.83
N ASN A 67 23.05 9.37 6.75
CA ASN A 67 24.07 9.01 5.75
C ASN A 67 24.11 9.95 4.54
N ARG A 68 23.31 11.02 4.55
CA ARG A 68 23.17 11.99 3.45
C ARG A 68 24.49 12.58 2.93
N ILE A 69 25.47 12.76 3.82
CA ILE A 69 26.72 13.51 3.53
C ILE A 69 27.89 12.59 3.20
N LYS A 70 27.91 11.36 3.73
CA LYS A 70 29.11 10.50 3.69
C LYS A 70 29.06 9.39 2.64
N GLU A 71 27.90 8.76 2.41
CA GLU A 71 27.85 7.51 1.62
C GLU A 71 26.52 7.35 0.85
N LYS A 72 26.37 8.07 -0.26
CA LYS A 72 25.17 7.98 -1.12
C LYS A 72 24.90 6.55 -1.62
N GLU A 73 25.94 5.76 -1.84
CA GLU A 73 25.84 4.36 -2.28
C GLU A 73 25.22 3.46 -1.20
N LYS A 74 25.46 3.73 0.09
CA LYS A 74 24.85 2.96 1.18
C LYS A 74 23.35 3.18 1.31
N ILE A 75 22.80 4.26 0.76
CA ILE A 75 21.35 4.50 0.74
C ILE A 75 20.64 3.47 -0.15
N PHE A 76 21.29 2.97 -1.19
CA PHE A 76 20.75 1.89 -2.02
C PHE A 76 20.73 0.53 -1.30
N SER A 77 21.54 0.34 -0.25
CA SER A 77 21.51 -0.87 0.59
C SER A 77 20.15 -1.08 1.26
N VAL A 78 19.37 -0.01 1.44
CA VAL A 78 18.03 -0.05 2.04
C VAL A 78 17.03 -0.85 1.18
N PHE A 79 17.29 -1.01 -0.13
CA PHE A 79 16.51 -1.90 -0.98
C PHE A 79 16.61 -3.38 -0.58
N PHE A 80 17.57 -3.76 0.26
CA PHE A 80 17.58 -5.11 0.85
C PHE A 80 16.31 -5.41 1.66
N LEU A 81 15.63 -4.39 2.19
CA LEU A 81 14.32 -4.54 2.85
C LEU A 81 13.23 -5.09 1.91
N VAL A 82 13.42 -5.02 0.58
CA VAL A 82 12.50 -5.66 -0.38
C VAL A 82 12.50 -7.18 -0.21
N PHE A 83 13.64 -7.81 0.10
CA PHE A 83 13.68 -9.25 0.40
C PHE A 83 12.86 -9.59 1.64
N LEU A 84 12.88 -8.73 2.66
CA LEU A 84 12.01 -8.86 3.82
C LEU A 84 10.54 -8.71 3.42
N GLY A 85 10.22 -7.78 2.52
CA GLY A 85 8.88 -7.62 1.95
C GLY A 85 8.41 -8.85 1.18
N ILE A 86 9.28 -9.48 0.39
CA ILE A 86 8.99 -10.74 -0.31
C ILE A 86 8.76 -11.87 0.69
N PHE A 87 9.61 -11.97 1.71
CA PHE A 87 9.49 -13.00 2.75
C PHE A 87 8.16 -12.88 3.52
N VAL A 88 7.82 -11.66 3.97
CA VAL A 88 6.56 -11.37 4.65
C VAL A 88 5.38 -11.59 3.71
N GLY A 89 5.47 -11.15 2.45
CA GLY A 89 4.45 -11.39 1.43
C GLY A 89 4.22 -12.88 1.17
N GLY A 90 5.28 -13.69 1.19
CA GLY A 90 5.21 -15.15 1.09
C GLY A 90 4.48 -15.77 2.27
N ILE A 91 4.85 -15.41 3.51
CA ILE A 91 4.14 -15.87 4.73
C ILE A 91 2.65 -15.54 4.64
N LEU A 92 2.35 -14.29 4.26
CA LEU A 92 1.00 -13.79 4.09
C LEU A 92 0.22 -14.57 3.01
N TYR A 93 0.87 -14.90 1.89
CA TYR A 93 0.30 -15.68 0.80
C TYR A 93 -0.07 -17.10 1.25
N PHE A 94 0.80 -17.80 1.98
CA PHE A 94 0.49 -19.13 2.53
C PHE A 94 -0.55 -19.07 3.65
N SER A 95 -0.57 -17.99 4.43
CA SER A 95 -1.55 -17.80 5.51
C SER A 95 -2.98 -17.59 5.01
N THR A 96 -3.19 -17.28 3.72
CA THR A 96 -4.53 -17.04 3.15
C THR A 96 -5.47 -18.24 3.29
N GLY A 97 -4.95 -19.48 3.27
CA GLY A 97 -5.77 -20.69 3.44
C GLY A 97 -6.35 -20.84 4.85
N PHE A 98 -5.77 -20.18 5.86
CA PHE A 98 -6.30 -20.18 7.22
C PHE A 98 -7.37 -19.11 7.45
N PHE A 99 -7.56 -18.17 6.52
CA PHE A 99 -8.44 -17.03 6.71
C PHE A 99 -9.93 -17.47 6.79
N SER A 100 -10.34 -18.38 5.92
CA SER A 100 -11.68 -19.00 5.93
C SER A 100 -11.95 -19.82 7.20
N ILE A 101 -10.91 -20.36 7.84
CA ILE A 101 -11.01 -21.15 9.07
C ILE A 101 -11.19 -20.23 10.29
N VAL A 102 -10.46 -19.11 10.32
CA VAL A 102 -10.44 -18.17 11.46
C VAL A 102 -11.66 -17.24 11.46
N PHE A 103 -12.09 -16.76 10.30
CA PHE A 103 -13.17 -15.76 10.19
C PHE A 103 -14.52 -16.34 9.77
N GLY A 104 -14.57 -17.62 9.38
CA GLY A 104 -15.81 -18.35 9.09
C GLY A 104 -16.07 -18.59 7.60
N ALA A 105 -17.01 -19.49 7.32
CA ALA A 105 -17.30 -19.99 5.97
C ALA A 105 -17.83 -18.92 4.99
N GLU A 106 -18.32 -17.78 5.48
CA GLU A 106 -18.77 -16.66 4.64
C GLU A 106 -17.63 -15.99 3.86
N PHE A 107 -16.38 -16.22 4.27
CA PHE A 107 -15.18 -15.76 3.59
C PHE A 107 -14.65 -16.75 2.55
N THR A 108 -15.35 -17.86 2.31
CA THR A 108 -14.99 -18.82 1.26
C THR A 108 -15.05 -18.15 -0.11
N GLY A 109 -13.91 -18.09 -0.79
CA GLY A 109 -13.71 -17.36 -2.05
C GLY A 109 -12.89 -16.06 -1.93
N SER A 110 -12.63 -15.58 -0.72
CA SER A 110 -11.72 -14.44 -0.47
C SER A 110 -10.25 -14.78 -0.71
N GLU A 111 -9.89 -16.07 -0.73
CA GLU A 111 -8.50 -16.55 -0.79
C GLU A 111 -7.75 -16.04 -2.01
N ASN A 112 -8.39 -16.02 -3.19
CA ASN A 112 -7.75 -15.53 -4.41
C ASN A 112 -7.46 -14.03 -4.31
N LEU A 113 -8.38 -13.25 -3.74
CA LEU A 113 -8.18 -11.82 -3.50
C LEU A 113 -7.08 -11.58 -2.47
N LEU A 114 -7.10 -12.31 -1.34
CA LEU A 114 -6.05 -12.25 -0.31
C LEU A 114 -4.67 -12.60 -0.86
N LYS A 115 -4.57 -13.59 -1.76
CA LYS A 115 -3.32 -13.95 -2.44
C LYS A 115 -2.79 -12.82 -3.33
N ILE A 116 -3.67 -12.16 -4.08
CA ILE A 116 -3.33 -10.98 -4.89
C ILE A 116 -2.84 -9.84 -3.97
N LEU A 117 -3.54 -9.60 -2.86
CA LEU A 117 -3.14 -8.58 -1.88
C LEU A 117 -1.80 -8.93 -1.23
N ALA A 118 -1.54 -10.18 -0.90
CA ALA A 118 -0.25 -10.63 -0.37
C ALA A 118 0.89 -10.46 -1.40
N ALA A 119 0.61 -10.71 -2.68
CA ALA A 119 1.56 -10.46 -3.77
C ALA A 119 1.87 -8.96 -3.96
N SER A 120 1.00 -8.06 -3.49
CA SER A 120 1.23 -6.60 -3.52
C SER A 120 2.20 -6.10 -2.44
N VAL A 121 2.46 -6.91 -1.40
CA VAL A 121 3.31 -6.54 -0.24
C VAL A 121 4.72 -6.06 -0.65
N PRO A 122 5.49 -6.76 -1.51
CA PRO A 122 6.82 -6.28 -1.91
C PRO A 122 6.77 -4.92 -2.60
N PHE A 123 5.73 -4.65 -3.40
CA PHE A 123 5.56 -3.36 -4.06
C PHE A 123 5.26 -2.24 -3.05
N ALA A 124 4.44 -2.52 -2.03
CA ALA A 124 4.19 -1.60 -0.94
C ALA A 124 5.48 -1.27 -0.14
N VAL A 125 6.36 -2.26 0.03
CA VAL A 125 7.68 -2.06 0.64
C VAL A 125 8.57 -1.17 -0.21
N VAL A 126 8.64 -1.40 -1.53
CA VAL A 126 9.39 -0.53 -2.46
C VAL A 126 8.88 0.92 -2.38
N LEU A 127 7.57 1.11 -2.44
CA LEU A 127 6.96 2.43 -2.32
C LEU A 127 7.36 3.10 -0.99
N SER A 128 7.30 2.36 0.12
CA SER A 128 7.66 2.84 1.46
C SER A 128 9.15 3.22 1.57
N ILE A 129 10.04 2.48 0.90
CA ILE A 129 11.46 2.80 0.82
C ILE A 129 11.66 4.11 0.04
N CYS A 130 11.03 4.25 -1.13
CA CYS A 130 11.11 5.47 -1.93
C CYS A 130 10.59 6.70 -1.17
N THR A 131 9.42 6.60 -0.55
CA THR A 131 8.85 7.68 0.27
C THR A 131 9.73 7.99 1.48
N GLY A 132 10.30 6.97 2.14
CA GLY A 132 11.25 7.12 3.23
C GLY A 132 12.53 7.85 2.82
N ILE A 133 13.10 7.52 1.65
CA ILE A 133 14.28 8.21 1.09
C ILE A 133 13.95 9.69 0.84
N PHE A 134 12.83 10.00 0.20
CA PHE A 134 12.42 11.38 -0.08
C PHE A 134 12.17 12.18 1.20
N LEU A 135 11.61 11.55 2.23
CA LEU A 135 11.44 12.15 3.54
C LEU A 135 12.80 12.45 4.21
N GLY A 136 13.75 11.52 4.14
CA GLY A 136 15.10 11.69 4.69
C GLY A 136 15.95 12.78 4.01
N TYR A 137 15.69 13.06 2.74
CA TYR A 137 16.27 14.20 2.00
C TYR A 137 15.51 15.52 2.21
N GLU A 138 14.48 15.53 3.06
CA GLU A 138 13.57 16.65 3.30
C GLU A 138 12.80 17.14 2.05
N LYS A 139 12.75 16.31 1.00
CA LYS A 139 12.05 16.57 -0.26
C LYS A 139 10.60 16.09 -0.18
N ALA A 140 9.84 16.69 0.74
CA ALA A 140 8.43 16.34 0.97
C ALA A 140 7.55 16.43 -0.29
N HIS A 141 7.88 17.33 -1.22
CA HIS A 141 7.20 17.44 -2.52
C HIS A 141 7.34 16.18 -3.39
N LEU A 142 8.51 15.53 -3.39
CA LEU A 142 8.70 14.31 -4.17
C LEU A 142 7.96 13.13 -3.55
N MET A 143 7.96 13.05 -2.21
CA MET A 143 7.18 12.05 -1.50
C MET A 143 5.68 12.18 -1.81
N ALA A 144 5.18 13.42 -1.76
CA ALA A 144 3.81 13.74 -2.12
C ALA A 144 3.43 13.27 -3.52
N LEU A 145 4.29 13.57 -4.49
CA LEU A 145 4.09 13.18 -5.88
C LEU A 145 4.04 11.65 -6.02
N SER A 146 4.87 10.90 -5.30
CA SER A 146 4.83 9.44 -5.32
C SER A 146 3.54 8.86 -4.75
N LEU A 147 3.00 9.43 -3.66
CA LEU A 147 1.72 9.00 -3.09
C LEU A 147 0.54 9.30 -4.03
N VAL A 148 0.51 10.51 -4.60
CA VAL A 148 -0.54 10.89 -5.56
C VAL A 148 -0.48 10.00 -6.81
N LEU A 149 0.70 9.71 -7.34
CA LEU A 149 0.85 8.80 -8.48
C LEU A 149 0.36 7.38 -8.15
N TYR A 150 0.63 6.88 -6.95
CA TYR A 150 0.13 5.57 -6.49
C TYR A 150 -1.41 5.55 -6.47
N GLU A 151 -2.04 6.58 -5.91
CA GLU A 151 -3.50 6.69 -5.86
C GLU A 151 -4.14 6.83 -7.23
N CYS A 152 -3.54 7.65 -8.11
CA CYS A 152 -3.96 7.76 -9.50
C CYS A 152 -3.86 6.41 -10.21
N THR A 153 -2.77 5.66 -10.01
CA THR A 153 -2.60 4.34 -10.60
C THR A 153 -3.69 3.39 -10.12
N MET A 154 -4.00 3.41 -8.81
CA MET A 154 -5.05 2.56 -8.23
C MET A 154 -6.44 2.90 -8.78
N LEU A 155 -6.76 4.18 -8.94
CA LEU A 155 -8.04 4.61 -9.52
C LEU A 155 -8.14 4.26 -11.01
N VAL A 156 -7.08 4.50 -11.78
CA VAL A 156 -7.06 4.16 -13.22
C VAL A 156 -7.18 2.65 -13.40
N SER A 157 -6.45 1.83 -12.64
CA SER A 157 -6.59 0.37 -12.71
C SER A 157 -8.01 -0.08 -12.36
N SER A 158 -8.64 0.60 -11.40
CA SER A 158 -10.02 0.33 -10.99
C SER A 158 -11.02 0.68 -12.08
N CYS A 159 -10.86 1.83 -12.74
CA CYS A 159 -11.70 2.23 -13.87
C CYS A 159 -11.52 1.31 -15.08
N VAL A 160 -10.28 0.89 -15.38
CA VAL A 160 -10.00 -0.05 -16.49
C VAL A 160 -10.61 -1.42 -16.22
N LEU A 161 -10.50 -1.94 -15.00
CA LEU A 161 -11.15 -3.20 -14.60
C LEU A 161 -12.67 -3.12 -14.76
N VAL A 162 -13.26 -2.01 -14.35
CA VAL A 162 -14.69 -1.71 -14.51
C VAL A 162 -15.10 -1.67 -15.99
N GLN A 163 -14.31 -1.04 -16.85
CA GLN A 163 -14.59 -1.00 -18.29
C GLN A 163 -14.49 -2.39 -18.94
N TYR A 164 -13.60 -3.26 -18.46
CA TYR A 164 -13.43 -4.62 -18.97
C TYR A 164 -14.49 -5.62 -18.48
N THR A 165 -15.13 -5.37 -17.32
CA THR A 165 -16.25 -6.18 -16.81
C THR A 165 -17.62 -5.69 -17.29
N GLY A 166 -17.67 -4.55 -17.97
CA GLY A 166 -18.87 -4.00 -18.61
C GLY A 166 -19.19 -4.60 -19.98
N LEU A 167 -19.23 -5.94 -20.07
CA LEU A 167 -19.71 -6.71 -21.22
C LEU A 167 -20.66 -7.82 -20.74
#